data_AF-A2SCL5-F1
#
_entry.id   AF-A2SCL5-F1
#
_cell.length_a   1.000
_cell.length_b   1.000
_cell.length_c   1.000
_cell.angle_alpha   90.00
_cell.angle_beta   90.00
_cell.angle_gamma   90.00
#
_symmetry.space_group_name_H-M   'P 1'
#
loop_
_entity.id
_entity.type
_entity.pdbx_description
1 polymer ?
#
loop_
_entity_poly.entity_id
_entity_poly.type
_entity_poly.pdbx_seq_one_letter_code
_entity_poly.pdbx_strand_id
1 'polypeptide(L)'
;MPAAMTRARAAVFAALLAAVLLPGPVARAQAPEGGASAALGRSLYTSYCARCHGVNMVSNGASFDLRSFPKEQRERFERSVTQGLRAMPAWGSTFQPDELASLWLFVSAAASPP
;
A
#
# COMPACT_ATOMS: atom_id res chain seq x y z
N MET A 1 -75.17 14.25 -15.93
CA MET A 1 -73.96 13.69 -16.59
C MET A 1 -72.89 14.78 -16.58
N PRO A 2 -71.59 14.48 -16.38
CA PRO A 2 -70.96 13.98 -15.15
C PRO A 2 -69.86 14.95 -14.65
N ALA A 3 -69.37 14.77 -13.41
CA ALA A 3 -67.95 14.94 -13.09
C ALA A 3 -67.67 14.28 -11.74
N ALA A 4 -66.93 13.18 -11.78
CA ALA A 4 -66.37 12.49 -10.62
C ALA A 4 -65.12 13.24 -10.15
N MET A 5 -64.96 13.41 -8.84
CA MET A 5 -63.65 13.64 -8.22
C MET A 5 -63.50 12.75 -6.99
N THR A 6 -62.29 12.26 -6.84
CA THR A 6 -61.96 10.95 -6.28
C THR A 6 -61.32 11.13 -4.90
N ARG A 7 -61.91 10.43 -3.92
CA ARG A 7 -61.33 9.77 -2.73
C ARG A 7 -60.10 10.38 -2.04
N ALA A 8 -60.36 10.82 -0.82
CA ALA A 8 -59.72 10.42 0.43
C ALA A 8 -58.21 10.66 0.60
N ARG A 9 -57.92 11.73 1.34
CA ARG A 9 -56.73 11.88 2.19
C ARG A 9 -56.80 10.83 3.31
N ALA A 10 -55.73 10.05 3.50
CA ALA A 10 -55.12 9.77 4.81
C ALA A 10 -54.19 8.54 4.75
N ALA A 11 -53.15 8.62 5.56
CA ALA A 11 -52.33 7.52 6.06
C ALA A 11 -51.24 6.93 5.13
N VAL A 12 -50.13 7.66 5.00
CA VAL A 12 -48.81 7.04 4.88
C VAL A 12 -47.84 7.78 5.81
N PHE A 13 -47.99 7.57 7.11
CA PHE A 13 -47.04 8.02 8.14
C PHE A 13 -46.96 6.95 9.24
N ALA A 14 -46.32 5.83 8.93
CA ALA A 14 -45.80 4.91 9.93
C ALA A 14 -44.82 3.94 9.26
N ALA A 15 -43.75 3.62 9.98
CA ALA A 15 -42.74 2.59 9.71
C ALA A 15 -41.52 2.98 8.84
N LEU A 16 -40.62 3.80 9.39
CA LEU A 16 -39.20 3.84 8.95
C LEU A 16 -38.21 4.08 10.11
N LEU A 17 -38.35 3.42 11.25
CA LEU A 17 -37.34 3.49 12.33
C LEU A 17 -37.14 2.13 13.05
N ALA A 18 -36.75 1.09 12.30
CA ALA A 18 -36.28 -0.16 12.93
C ALA A 18 -35.37 -0.96 11.98
N ALA A 19 -34.12 -0.52 11.75
CA ALA A 19 -33.05 -1.39 11.23
C ALA A 19 -31.67 -0.69 11.24
N VAL A 20 -31.11 -0.33 12.41
CA VAL A 20 -29.68 0.02 12.52
C VAL A 20 -29.10 -0.61 13.78
N LEU A 21 -28.98 -1.95 13.80
CA LEU A 21 -28.26 -2.68 14.86
C LEU A 21 -27.71 -4.03 14.37
N LEU A 22 -27.28 -4.10 13.11
CA LEU A 22 -26.46 -5.23 12.65
C LEU A 22 -24.99 -4.77 12.66
N PRO A 23 -24.11 -5.34 13.50
CA PRO A 23 -22.68 -5.21 13.27
C PRO A 23 -22.38 -5.89 11.92
N GLY A 24 -22.16 -5.07 10.89
CA GLY A 24 -21.69 -5.56 9.59
C GLY A 24 -20.37 -6.29 9.75
N PRO A 25 -20.02 -7.23 8.85
CA PRO A 25 -18.74 -7.91 8.91
C PRO A 25 -17.65 -6.85 8.80
N VAL A 26 -16.88 -6.69 9.89
CA VAL A 26 -15.63 -5.95 9.84
C VAL A 26 -14.73 -6.74 8.89
N ALA A 27 -14.58 -6.25 7.66
CA ALA A 27 -13.56 -6.75 6.76
C ALA A 27 -12.21 -6.58 7.45
N ARG A 28 -11.70 -7.66 8.04
CA ARG A 28 -10.31 -7.73 8.46
C ARG A 28 -9.50 -7.60 7.18
N ALA A 29 -8.73 -6.52 7.07
CA ALA A 29 -7.67 -6.44 6.08
C ALA A 29 -6.77 -7.67 6.31
N GLN A 30 -6.86 -8.63 5.40
CA GLN A 30 -6.08 -9.85 5.44
C GLN A 30 -4.65 -9.40 5.12
N ALA A 31 -3.75 -9.43 6.11
CA ALA A 31 -2.34 -9.38 5.80
C ALA A 31 -2.05 -10.57 4.86
N PRO A 32 -1.31 -10.37 3.76
CA PRO A 32 -1.06 -11.46 2.82
C PRO A 32 -0.42 -12.63 3.58
N GLU A 33 -1.04 -13.81 3.48
CA GLU A 33 -0.53 -15.02 4.10
C GLU A 33 0.85 -15.36 3.49
N GLY A 34 1.88 -15.24 4.33
CA GLY A 34 3.20 -15.87 4.24
C GLY A 34 3.95 -15.76 2.90
N GLY A 35 4.42 -14.57 2.53
CA GLY A 35 5.39 -14.45 1.45
C GLY A 35 5.79 -13.02 1.11
N ALA A 36 6.83 -12.90 0.28
CA ALA A 36 7.28 -11.60 -0.21
C ALA A 36 6.21 -10.91 -1.07
N SER A 37 5.99 -9.61 -0.86
CA SER A 37 5.04 -8.83 -1.67
C SER A 37 5.53 -7.40 -1.88
N ALA A 38 5.17 -6.79 -3.02
CA ALA A 38 5.50 -5.39 -3.28
C ALA A 38 4.81 -4.42 -2.29
N ALA A 39 3.65 -4.79 -1.75
CA ALA A 39 2.95 -4.00 -0.74
C ALA A 39 3.72 -3.95 0.58
N LEU A 40 4.22 -5.10 1.05
CA LEU A 40 5.13 -5.16 2.20
C LEU A 40 6.42 -4.39 1.91
N GLY A 41 6.99 -4.56 0.71
CA GLY A 41 8.19 -3.84 0.27
C GLY A 41 8.02 -2.32 0.32
N ARG A 42 6.87 -1.80 -0.12
CA ARG A 42 6.53 -0.38 -0.03
C ARG A 42 6.48 0.11 1.43
N SER A 43 5.89 -0.69 2.32
CA SER A 43 5.81 -0.38 3.74
C SER A 43 7.21 -0.29 4.37
N LEU A 44 8.04 -1.32 4.17
CA LEU A 44 9.43 -1.36 4.64
C LEU A 44 10.25 -0.21 4.05
N TYR A 45 10.12 0.04 2.75
CA TYR A 45 10.79 1.15 2.09
C TYR A 45 10.46 2.51 2.73
N THR A 46 9.18 2.72 3.05
CA THR A 46 8.71 3.96 3.68
C THR A 46 9.33 4.15 5.06
N SER A 47 9.43 3.07 5.86
CA SER A 47 9.96 3.12 7.22
C SER A 47 11.49 3.26 7.27
N TYR A 48 12.23 2.61 6.37
CA TYR A 48 13.68 2.47 6.48
C TYR A 48 14.47 3.26 5.42
N CYS A 49 13.93 3.46 4.22
CA CYS A 49 14.71 3.89 3.06
C CYS A 49 14.36 5.30 2.57
N ALA A 50 13.09 5.69 2.69
CA ALA A 50 12.54 6.91 2.08
C ALA A 50 13.17 8.21 2.59
N ARG A 51 13.79 8.21 3.78
CA ARG A 51 14.49 9.39 4.32
C ARG A 51 15.66 9.83 3.44
N CYS A 52 16.36 8.89 2.79
CA CYS A 52 17.54 9.18 1.97
C CYS A 52 17.28 8.96 0.47
N HIS A 53 16.45 7.97 0.12
CA HIS A 53 16.09 7.69 -1.27
C HIS A 53 14.82 8.41 -1.73
N GLY A 54 14.19 9.14 -0.81
CA GLY A 54 13.01 9.96 -1.04
C GLY A 54 11.69 9.19 -1.11
N VAL A 55 10.58 9.93 -1.11
CA VAL A 55 9.25 9.33 -1.14
C VAL A 55 9.00 8.73 -2.52
N ASN A 56 8.46 7.50 -2.56
CA ASN A 56 8.22 6.77 -3.81
C ASN A 56 9.48 6.63 -4.69
N MET A 57 10.67 6.53 -4.09
CA MET A 57 11.95 6.38 -4.80
C MET A 57 12.42 7.61 -5.58
N VAL A 58 11.71 8.73 -5.47
CA VAL A 58 12.10 10.01 -6.07
C VAL A 58 13.15 10.67 -5.18
N SER A 59 14.38 10.78 -5.68
CA SER A 59 15.50 11.31 -4.89
C SER A 59 15.21 12.71 -4.34
N ASN A 60 15.65 12.95 -3.09
CA ASN A 60 15.68 14.27 -2.44
C ASN A 60 17.08 14.90 -2.44
N GLY A 61 18.03 14.36 -3.22
CA GLY A 61 19.42 14.79 -3.28
C GLY A 61 20.36 14.08 -2.30
N ALA A 62 19.86 13.36 -1.29
CA ALA A 62 20.72 12.63 -0.34
C ALA A 62 21.27 11.31 -0.93
N SER A 63 20.56 10.73 -1.90
CA SER A 63 20.97 9.52 -2.61
C SER A 63 20.53 9.57 -4.08
N PHE A 64 20.92 8.59 -4.88
CA PHE A 64 20.44 8.49 -6.26
C PHE A 64 18.98 8.02 -6.32
N ASP A 65 18.31 8.34 -7.42
CA ASP A 65 16.91 7.96 -7.67
C ASP A 65 16.80 6.46 -7.95
N LEU A 66 16.13 5.72 -7.07
CA LEU A 66 16.06 4.27 -7.18
C LEU A 66 15.23 3.78 -8.37
N ARG A 67 14.43 4.65 -9.00
CA ARG A 67 13.71 4.31 -10.24
C ARG A 67 14.64 4.05 -11.42
N SER A 68 15.87 4.56 -11.33
CA SER A 68 16.95 4.31 -12.29
C SER A 68 17.80 3.08 -11.95
N PHE A 69 17.52 2.39 -10.84
CA PHE A 69 18.28 1.20 -10.47
C PHE A 69 18.04 0.07 -11.50
N PRO A 70 19.09 -0.59 -12.01
CA PRO A 70 18.95 -1.66 -13.00
C PRO A 70 18.16 -2.86 -12.45
N LYS A 71 17.11 -3.28 -13.16
CA LYS A 71 16.16 -4.30 -12.70
C LYS A 71 16.72 -5.73 -12.76
N GLU A 72 17.85 -5.90 -13.41
CA GLU A 72 18.55 -7.16 -13.60
C GLU A 72 19.64 -7.36 -12.53
N GLN A 73 19.87 -6.37 -11.65
CA GLN A 73 20.96 -6.39 -10.67
C GLN A 73 20.47 -6.65 -9.24
N ARG A 74 19.68 -7.72 -9.07
CA ARG A 74 19.14 -8.11 -7.76
C ARG A 74 20.24 -8.38 -6.74
N GLU A 75 21.28 -9.09 -7.10
CA GLU A 75 22.38 -9.43 -6.17
C GLU A 75 23.12 -8.17 -5.70
N ARG A 76 23.25 -7.17 -6.59
CA ARG A 76 23.83 -5.87 -6.21
C ARG A 76 22.92 -5.12 -5.24
N PHE A 77 21.60 -5.18 -5.44
CA PHE A 77 20.63 -4.60 -4.51
C PHE A 77 20.74 -5.27 -3.14
N GLU A 78 20.63 -6.59 -3.08
CA GLU A 78 20.67 -7.36 -1.83
C GLU A 78 21.98 -7.14 -1.09
N ARG A 79 23.12 -7.17 -1.78
CA ARG A 79 24.42 -6.85 -1.19
C ARG A 79 24.46 -5.43 -0.62
N SER A 80 23.98 -4.43 -1.36
CA SER A 80 23.99 -3.04 -0.89
C SER A 80 23.10 -2.85 0.33
N VAL A 81 21.93 -3.49 0.37
CA VAL A 81 20.99 -3.41 1.50
C VAL A 81 21.53 -4.15 2.72
N THR A 82 22.08 -5.35 2.54
CA THR A 82 22.52 -6.19 3.65
C THR A 82 23.87 -5.76 4.23
N GLN A 83 24.81 -5.34 3.38
CA GLN A 83 26.18 -4.98 3.77
C GLN A 83 26.41 -3.47 3.86
N GLY A 84 25.45 -2.65 3.42
CA GLY A 84 25.62 -1.20 3.31
C GLY A 84 26.46 -0.79 2.10
N LEU A 85 26.49 0.52 1.82
CA LEU A 85 27.29 1.10 0.74
C LEU A 85 27.56 2.58 1.00
N ARG A 86 28.83 2.95 1.24
CA ARG A 86 29.21 4.33 1.59
C ARG A 86 28.41 4.80 2.83
N ALA A 87 27.62 5.86 2.68
CA ALA A 87 26.75 6.39 3.73
C ALA A 87 25.44 5.60 3.94
N MET A 88 25.15 4.60 3.08
CA MET A 88 23.99 3.74 3.24
C MET A 88 24.26 2.68 4.34
N PRO A 89 23.43 2.63 5.41
CA PRO A 89 23.62 1.66 6.49
C PRO A 89 23.45 0.21 6.03
N ALA A 90 24.07 -0.72 6.76
CA ALA A 90 23.91 -2.15 6.57
C ALA A 90 22.68 -2.66 7.33
N TRP A 91 21.76 -3.34 6.64
CA TRP A 91 20.48 -3.83 7.19
C TRP A 91 20.39 -5.36 7.26
N GLY A 92 21.51 -6.08 7.08
CA GLY A 92 21.52 -7.54 6.97
C GLY A 92 20.99 -8.29 8.20
N SER A 93 21.03 -7.68 9.38
CA SER A 93 20.43 -8.22 10.62
C SER A 93 19.03 -7.68 10.92
N THR A 94 18.54 -6.74 10.11
CA THR A 94 17.25 -6.07 10.33
C THR A 94 16.12 -6.74 9.56
N PHE A 95 16.37 -7.15 8.31
CA PHE A 95 15.35 -7.73 7.45
C PHE A 95 15.44 -9.25 7.40
N GLN A 96 14.29 -9.92 7.53
CA GLN A 96 14.13 -11.32 7.18
C GLN A 96 14.25 -11.54 5.66
N PRO A 97 14.52 -12.77 5.19
CA PRO A 97 14.65 -13.05 3.76
C PRO A 97 13.45 -12.59 2.91
N ASP A 98 12.22 -12.82 3.38
CA ASP A 98 11.01 -12.41 2.67
C ASP A 98 10.80 -10.90 2.67
N GLU A 99 11.30 -10.20 3.69
CA GLU A 99 11.26 -8.73 3.76
C GLU A 99 12.24 -8.12 2.77
N LEU A 100 13.45 -8.69 2.66
CA LEU A 100 14.44 -8.28 1.66
C LEU A 100 13.93 -8.55 0.24
N ALA A 101 13.32 -9.71 0.02
CA ALA A 101 12.66 -10.02 -1.26
C ALA A 101 11.50 -9.06 -1.54
N SER A 102 10.71 -8.68 -0.53
CA SER A 102 9.63 -7.70 -0.67
C SER A 102 10.15 -6.32 -1.07
N LEU A 103 11.24 -5.85 -0.45
CA LEU A 103 11.91 -4.62 -0.83
C LEU A 103 12.35 -4.65 -2.30
N TRP A 104 12.93 -5.77 -2.76
CA TRP A 104 13.29 -5.95 -4.16
C TRP A 104 12.08 -5.90 -5.10
N LEU A 105 10.97 -6.59 -4.77
CA LEU A 105 9.74 -6.56 -5.56
C LEU A 105 9.21 -5.13 -5.72
N PHE A 106 9.30 -4.31 -4.68
CA PHE A 106 8.89 -2.91 -4.74
C PHE A 106 9.83 -2.05 -5.62
N VAL A 107 11.15 -2.18 -5.44
CA VAL A 107 12.14 -1.39 -6.17
C VAL A 107 12.19 -1.74 -7.65
N SER A 108 12.15 -3.03 -7.99
CA SER A 108 12.17 -3.50 -9.39
C SER A 108 10.90 -3.15 -10.16
N ALA A 109 9.76 -3.01 -9.46
CA ALA A 109 8.49 -2.57 -10.05
C ALA A 109 8.43 -1.06 -10.35
N ALA A 110 9.42 -0.28 -9.90
CA ALA A 110 9.45 1.15 -10.13
C ALA A 110 9.49 1.49 -11.64
N ALA A 111 8.70 2.46 -12.05
CA ALA A 111 8.78 3.04 -13.38
C ALA A 111 10.03 3.92 -13.47
N SER A 112 10.81 3.77 -14.54
CA SER A 112 11.98 4.61 -14.78
C SER A 112 11.61 6.10 -14.85
N PRO A 113 12.50 7.00 -14.41
CA PRO A 113 12.26 8.44 -14.54
C PRO A 113 12.15 8.83 -16.03
N PRO A 114 11.35 9.86 -16.36
CA PRO A 114 11.23 10.39 -17.71
C PRO A 114 12.52 11.06 -18.20
#